data_AF-A0A816ZI67-F1
#
_entry.id   AF-A0A816ZI67-F1
#
_cell.length_a   1.000
_cell.length_b   1.000
_cell.length_c   1.000
_cell.angle_alpha   90.00
_cell.angle_beta   90.00
_cell.angle_gamma   90.00
#
_symmetry.space_group_name_H-M   'P 1'
#
loop_
_entity.id
_entity.type
_entity.pdbx_description
1 polymer ?
#
loop_
_entity_poly.entity_id
_entity_poly.type
_entity_poly.pdbx_seq_one_letter_code
_entity_poly.pdbx_strand_id
1 'polypeptide(L)'
;MDAVHELQMKINDYERKRMHYERKISRLEDDLFQRNQEIIRAKFTILQALPELNTPEKGPLVDIVRVPGYLNPKMFEAACLNNPSDGREKEPMRKDRAILDAETLCNEWRSKTSNGVWELYIEGPEEGEEEDDWVQVEAQDLLDLKEKYGDELYKAIKIAWTESQESTRTGVHLKPWDYDAGRENINRATCSTSRADPVPRYENQ
;
A
#
# COMPACT_ATOMS: atom_id res chain seq x y z
N MET A 1 34.78 21.89 -36.61
CA MET A 1 33.31 21.92 -36.78
C MET A 1 32.73 20.51 -36.69
N ASP A 2 33.42 19.47 -37.19
CA ASP A 2 33.01 18.05 -37.10
C ASP A 2 32.81 17.49 -35.68
N ALA A 3 33.70 17.77 -34.73
CA ALA A 3 33.60 17.20 -33.39
C ALA A 3 32.33 17.64 -32.63
N VAL A 4 31.84 18.86 -32.89
CA VAL A 4 30.59 19.37 -32.30
C VAL A 4 29.39 18.67 -32.93
N HIS A 5 29.42 18.43 -34.25
CA HIS A 5 28.37 17.72 -34.94
C HIS A 5 28.28 16.24 -34.51
N GLU A 6 29.43 15.58 -34.31
CA GLU A 6 29.48 14.20 -33.82
C GLU A 6 28.97 14.08 -32.38
N LEU A 7 29.30 15.04 -31.51
CA LEU A 7 28.74 15.11 -30.15
C LEU A 7 27.23 15.34 -30.17
N GLN A 8 26.74 16.22 -31.04
CA GLN A 8 25.30 16.48 -31.19
C GLN A 8 24.55 15.22 -31.62
N MET A 9 25.10 14.43 -32.56
CA MET A 9 24.52 13.15 -32.96
C MET A 9 24.47 12.15 -31.81
N LYS A 10 25.54 12.06 -31.00
CA LYS A 10 25.58 11.19 -29.82
C LYS A 10 24.56 11.60 -28.77
N ILE A 11 24.40 12.91 -28.51
CA ILE A 11 23.39 13.43 -27.58
C ILE A 11 21.99 13.02 -28.05
N ASN A 12 21.65 13.26 -29.33
CA ASN A 12 20.35 12.89 -29.87
C ASN A 12 20.08 11.38 -29.81
N ASP A 13 21.10 10.54 -30.05
CA ASP A 13 20.98 9.08 -29.92
C ASP A 13 20.73 8.66 -28.47
N TYR A 14 21.43 9.25 -27.50
CA TYR A 14 21.20 8.99 -26.09
C TYR A 14 19.83 9.48 -25.62
N GLU A 15 19.34 10.62 -26.10
CA GLU A 15 17.99 11.11 -25.80
C GLU A 15 16.92 10.15 -26.31
N ARG A 16 17.05 9.65 -27.55
CA ARG A 16 16.13 8.62 -28.08
C ARG A 16 16.16 7.35 -27.25
N LYS A 17 17.35 6.87 -26.87
CA LYS A 17 17.49 5.69 -26.02
C LYS A 17 16.87 5.91 -24.64
N ARG A 18 17.06 7.09 -24.04
CA ARG A 18 16.45 7.47 -22.76
C ARG A 18 14.93 7.39 -22.84
N MET A 19 14.32 8.05 -23.84
CA MET A 19 12.88 8.02 -24.09
C MET A 19 12.36 6.59 -24.32
N HIS A 20 13.10 5.77 -25.08
CA HIS A 20 12.72 4.38 -25.29
C HIS A 20 12.70 3.57 -23.99
N TYR A 21 13.71 3.72 -23.14
CA TYR A 21 13.76 3.02 -21.86
C TYR A 21 12.74 3.54 -20.86
N GLU A 22 12.49 4.86 -20.82
CA GLU A 22 11.43 5.46 -19.99
C GLU A 22 10.06 4.84 -20.34
N ARG A 23 9.68 4.82 -21.63
CA ARG A 23 8.43 4.17 -22.07
C ARG A 23 8.37 2.69 -21.73
N LYS A 24 9.48 1.97 -21.91
CA LYS A 24 9.55 0.54 -21.59
C LYS A 24 9.40 0.28 -20.10
N ILE A 25 9.98 1.13 -19.25
CA ILE A 25 9.82 1.03 -17.79
C ILE A 25 8.35 1.25 -17.42
N SER A 26 7.71 2.32 -17.91
CA SER A 26 6.29 2.57 -17.64
C SER A 26 5.41 1.38 -18.00
N ARG A 27 5.55 0.83 -19.22
CA ARG A 27 4.80 -0.36 -19.65
C ARG A 27 5.02 -1.58 -18.73
N LEU A 28 6.26 -1.81 -18.29
CA LEU A 28 6.57 -2.91 -17.38
C LEU A 28 5.99 -2.68 -15.97
N GLU A 29 5.94 -1.43 -15.49
CA GLU A 29 5.30 -1.08 -14.23
C GLU A 29 3.79 -1.34 -14.28
N ASP A 30 3.15 -0.99 -15.39
CA ASP A 30 1.72 -1.24 -15.64
C ASP A 30 1.42 -2.74 -15.72
N ASP A 31 2.21 -3.51 -16.47
CA ASP A 31 2.09 -4.98 -16.55
C ASP A 31 2.21 -5.64 -15.18
N LEU A 32 3.20 -5.20 -14.38
CA LEU A 32 3.39 -5.72 -13.03
C LEU A 32 2.21 -5.37 -12.13
N PHE A 33 1.68 -4.16 -12.26
CA PHE A 33 0.50 -3.75 -11.51
C PHE A 33 -0.73 -4.57 -11.89
N GLN A 34 -1.00 -4.75 -13.18
CA GLN A 34 -2.12 -5.55 -13.67
C GLN A 34 -2.05 -7.00 -13.16
N ARG A 35 -0.87 -7.62 -13.22
CA ARG A 35 -0.66 -8.97 -12.67
C ARG A 35 -0.89 -9.03 -11.16
N ASN A 36 -0.46 -8.01 -10.42
CA ASN A 36 -0.74 -7.93 -8.98
C ASN A 36 -2.25 -7.82 -8.71
N GLN A 37 -3.00 -7.07 -9.52
CA GLN A 37 -4.45 -7.00 -9.41
C GLN A 37 -5.12 -8.35 -9.69
N GLU A 38 -4.66 -9.07 -10.70
CA GLU A 38 -5.15 -10.42 -11.03
C GLU A 38 -4.93 -11.40 -9.87
N ILE A 39 -3.75 -11.35 -9.23
CA ILE A 39 -3.45 -12.18 -8.05
C ILE A 39 -4.39 -11.84 -6.90
N ILE A 40 -4.60 -10.55 -6.61
CA ILE A 40 -5.53 -10.11 -5.55
C ILE A 40 -6.95 -10.58 -5.87
N ARG A 41 -7.43 -10.36 -7.09
CA ARG A 41 -8.76 -10.83 -7.53
C ARG A 41 -8.92 -12.34 -7.41
N ALA A 42 -7.92 -13.10 -7.83
CA ALA A 42 -7.92 -14.56 -7.71
C ALA A 42 -7.99 -15.01 -6.24
N LYS A 43 -7.20 -14.39 -5.37
CA LYS A 43 -7.25 -14.61 -3.91
C LYS A 43 -8.66 -14.39 -3.37
N PHE A 44 -9.28 -13.25 -3.63
CA PHE A 44 -10.63 -12.95 -3.14
C PHE A 44 -11.69 -13.91 -3.73
N THR A 45 -11.55 -14.28 -5.00
CA THR A 45 -12.46 -15.25 -5.66
C THR A 45 -12.34 -16.65 -5.04
N ILE A 46 -11.12 -17.11 -4.74
CA ILE A 46 -10.90 -18.39 -4.05
C ILE A 46 -11.50 -18.36 -2.65
N LEU A 47 -11.28 -17.29 -1.88
CA LEU A 47 -11.82 -17.17 -0.52
C LEU A 47 -13.35 -17.05 -0.50
N GLN A 48 -13.95 -16.52 -1.57
CA GLN A 48 -15.40 -16.52 -1.75
C GLN A 48 -15.94 -17.94 -2.01
N ALA A 49 -15.24 -18.73 -2.82
CA ALA A 49 -15.62 -20.09 -3.16
C ALA A 49 -15.33 -21.10 -2.04
N LEU A 50 -14.27 -20.88 -1.25
CA LEU A 50 -13.78 -21.75 -0.18
C LEU A 50 -13.57 -20.93 1.12
N PRO A 51 -14.66 -20.54 1.82
CA PRO A 51 -14.57 -19.71 3.04
C PRO A 51 -13.77 -20.34 4.18
N GLU A 52 -13.68 -21.68 4.21
CA GLU A 52 -12.91 -22.44 5.20
C GLU A 52 -11.42 -22.08 5.20
N LEU A 53 -10.86 -21.67 4.07
CA LEU A 53 -9.47 -21.21 3.96
C LEU A 53 -9.21 -19.90 4.72
N ASN A 54 -10.28 -19.19 5.03
CA ASN A 54 -10.28 -17.90 5.70
C ASN A 54 -10.87 -17.96 7.12
N THR A 55 -11.16 -19.17 7.62
CA THR A 55 -11.74 -19.38 8.94
C THR A 55 -10.60 -19.47 9.98
N PRO A 56 -10.63 -18.68 11.07
CA PRO A 56 -9.60 -18.74 12.12
C PRO A 56 -9.57 -20.12 12.82
N GLU A 57 -8.38 -20.67 13.07
CA GLU A 57 -8.23 -22.03 13.63
C GLU A 57 -8.82 -22.21 15.05
N LYS A 58 -8.79 -21.19 15.92
CA LYS A 58 -9.33 -21.24 17.29
C LYS A 58 -9.71 -19.85 17.84
N GLY A 59 -10.88 -19.75 18.46
CA GLY A 59 -11.25 -18.68 19.40
C GLY A 59 -12.55 -17.94 19.05
N PRO A 60 -13.35 -17.52 20.07
CA PRO A 60 -14.52 -16.69 19.83
C PRO A 60 -14.07 -15.33 19.29
N LEU A 61 -14.95 -14.71 18.50
CA LEU A 61 -14.83 -13.38 17.90
C LEU A 61 -13.97 -12.44 18.76
N VAL A 62 -12.73 -12.19 18.34
CA VAL A 62 -12.03 -10.98 18.75
C VAL A 62 -12.13 -10.06 17.55
N ASP A 63 -12.67 -8.86 17.78
CA ASP A 63 -13.05 -7.81 16.81
C ASP A 63 -11.90 -7.29 15.92
N ILE A 64 -10.78 -7.99 15.83
CA ILE A 64 -9.63 -7.63 15.00
C ILE A 64 -9.86 -8.18 13.59
N VAL A 65 -10.80 -7.58 12.87
CA VAL A 65 -11.00 -7.88 11.45
C VAL A 65 -9.77 -7.38 10.69
N ARG A 66 -9.14 -8.24 9.88
CA ARG A 66 -8.15 -7.74 8.90
C ARG A 66 -8.93 -6.93 7.89
N VAL A 67 -8.74 -5.62 7.92
CA VAL A 67 -9.39 -4.68 6.99
C VAL A 67 -8.72 -4.84 5.62
N PRO A 68 -9.42 -5.30 4.58
CA PRO A 68 -8.92 -5.27 3.21
C PRO A 68 -8.58 -3.82 2.84
N GLY A 69 -7.39 -3.61 2.30
CA GLY A 69 -6.93 -2.24 2.06
C GLY A 69 -6.38 -1.51 3.28
N TYR A 70 -5.97 -2.25 4.33
CA TYR A 70 -5.30 -1.63 5.47
C TYR A 70 -4.01 -0.92 5.06
N LEU A 71 -3.97 0.37 5.34
CA LEU A 71 -2.80 1.23 5.19
C LEU A 71 -2.08 1.33 6.53
N ASN A 72 -0.83 0.86 6.60
CA ASN A 72 -0.01 0.85 7.81
C ASN A 72 0.52 2.27 8.13
N PRO A 73 0.13 2.90 9.26
CA PRO A 73 0.57 4.26 9.61
C PRO A 73 2.09 4.42 9.65
N LYS A 74 2.83 3.39 10.09
CA LYS A 74 4.30 3.44 10.17
C LYS A 74 4.96 3.65 8.80
N MET A 75 4.31 3.23 7.71
CA MET A 75 4.82 3.50 6.35
C MET A 75 4.69 4.98 5.98
N PHE A 76 3.61 5.63 6.41
CA PHE A 76 3.41 7.06 6.22
C PHE A 76 4.41 7.86 7.06
N GLU A 77 4.63 7.47 8.32
CA GLU A 77 5.63 8.08 9.19
C GLU A 77 7.04 8.00 8.58
N ALA A 78 7.43 6.81 8.11
CA ALA A 78 8.73 6.62 7.46
C ALA A 78 8.87 7.49 6.20
N ALA A 79 7.82 7.57 5.37
CA ALA A 79 7.84 8.39 4.17
C ALA A 79 7.90 9.90 4.49
N CYS A 80 7.16 10.36 5.50
CA CYS A 80 7.21 11.74 5.98
C CYS A 80 8.57 12.11 6.58
N LEU A 81 9.20 11.19 7.32
CA LEU A 81 10.55 11.40 7.87
C LEU A 81 11.62 11.52 6.79
N ASN A 82 11.49 10.74 5.71
CA ASN A 82 12.43 10.76 4.59
C ASN A 82 12.29 12.01 3.70
N ASN A 83 11.21 12.78 3.87
CA ASN A 83 11.00 13.99 3.11
C ASN A 83 12.05 15.06 3.52
N PRO A 84 12.62 15.83 2.56
CA PRO A 84 13.68 16.79 2.86
C PRO A 84 13.22 17.84 3.87
N SER A 85 13.93 17.91 5.00
CA SER A 85 13.76 18.99 5.98
C SER A 85 14.54 20.23 5.53
N ASP A 86 14.00 21.42 5.76
CA ASP A 86 14.82 22.63 5.78
C ASP A 86 15.83 22.42 6.91
N GLY A 87 17.14 22.45 6.61
CA GLY A 87 18.23 21.98 7.50
C GLY A 87 18.38 22.77 8.81
N ARG A 88 17.43 23.65 9.12
CA ARG A 88 17.32 24.46 10.33
C ARG A 88 16.40 23.83 11.38
N GLU A 89 15.62 22.81 11.02
CA GLU A 89 14.71 22.13 11.93
C GLU A 89 15.46 21.20 12.88
N LYS A 90 15.12 21.24 14.17
CA LYS A 90 15.68 20.33 15.16
C LYS A 90 15.02 18.96 15.00
N GLU A 91 15.82 17.88 15.07
CA GLU A 91 15.35 16.49 14.96
C GLU A 91 14.05 16.15 15.73
N PRO A 92 13.85 16.53 17.01
CA PRO A 92 12.58 16.25 17.68
C PRO A 92 11.37 16.94 17.03
N MET A 93 11.52 18.19 16.56
CA MET A 93 10.45 18.91 15.87
C MET A 93 10.12 18.27 14.52
N ARG A 94 11.15 17.82 13.79
CA ARG A 94 11.00 17.08 12.54
C ARG A 94 10.21 15.78 12.74
N LYS A 95 10.49 15.04 13.82
CA LYS A 95 9.75 13.81 14.16
C LYS A 95 8.31 14.08 14.51
N ASP A 96 8.03 15.05 15.38
CA ASP A 96 6.66 15.40 15.78
C ASP A 96 5.83 15.85 14.57
N ARG A 97 6.42 16.66 13.68
CA ARG A 97 5.80 17.06 12.42
C ARG A 97 5.55 15.86 11.51
N ALA A 98 6.53 14.98 11.32
CA ALA A 98 6.38 13.81 10.45
C ALA A 98 5.27 12.87 10.94
N ILE A 99 5.08 12.72 12.26
CA ILE A 99 3.97 11.95 12.84
C ILE A 99 2.63 12.60 12.48
N LEU A 100 2.47 13.91 12.69
CA LEU A 100 1.23 14.63 12.38
C LEU A 100 0.89 14.60 10.87
N ASP A 101 1.90 14.83 10.03
CA ASP A 101 1.76 14.78 8.56
C ASP A 101 1.37 13.36 8.13
N ALA A 102 2.00 12.33 8.71
CA ALA A 102 1.72 10.93 8.42
C ALA A 102 0.30 10.51 8.84
N GLU A 103 -0.17 10.91 10.02
CA GLU A 103 -1.54 10.65 10.48
C GLU A 103 -2.57 11.26 9.52
N THR A 104 -2.35 12.53 9.14
CA THR A 104 -3.23 13.24 8.21
C THR A 104 -3.28 12.54 6.85
N LEU A 105 -2.11 12.25 6.29
CA LEU A 105 -1.96 11.59 5.00
C LEU A 105 -2.55 10.17 5.02
N CYS A 106 -2.31 9.40 6.09
CA CYS A 106 -2.84 8.05 6.23
C CYS A 106 -4.38 8.07 6.27
N ASN A 107 -4.99 9.00 7.01
CA ASN A 107 -6.44 9.13 7.08
C ASN A 107 -7.06 9.58 5.76
N GLU A 108 -6.43 10.53 5.06
CA GLU A 108 -6.86 10.96 3.74
C GLU A 108 -6.89 9.79 2.74
N TRP A 109 -5.80 9.03 2.66
CA TRP A 109 -5.71 7.91 1.73
C TRP A 109 -6.61 6.75 2.11
N ARG A 110 -6.81 6.46 3.41
CA ARG A 110 -7.82 5.49 3.85
C ARG A 110 -9.23 5.89 3.40
N SER A 111 -9.55 7.17 3.45
CA SER A 111 -10.85 7.68 2.94
C SER A 111 -10.94 7.52 1.42
N LYS A 112 -9.91 7.90 0.67
CA LYS A 112 -9.88 7.77 -0.80
C LYS A 112 -10.00 6.31 -1.26
N THR A 113 -9.28 5.39 -0.62
CA THR A 113 -9.31 3.94 -0.96
C THR A 113 -10.54 3.20 -0.42
N SER A 114 -11.36 3.79 0.44
CA SER A 114 -12.61 3.17 0.87
C SER A 114 -13.82 3.65 0.08
N ASN A 115 -13.81 4.92 -0.35
CA ASN A 115 -14.95 5.54 -1.04
C ASN A 115 -14.93 5.39 -2.57
N GLY A 116 -13.82 4.93 -3.14
CA GLY A 116 -13.68 4.68 -4.56
C GLY A 116 -13.72 5.87 -5.50
N VAL A 117 -13.53 7.06 -4.94
CA VAL A 117 -13.41 8.33 -5.67
C VAL A 117 -12.03 8.48 -6.33
N TRP A 118 -11.19 7.46 -6.24
CA TRP A 118 -9.84 7.46 -6.77
C TRP A 118 -9.75 6.54 -7.98
N GLU A 119 -10.14 7.07 -9.14
CA GLU A 119 -10.23 6.31 -10.39
C GLU A 119 -8.88 6.31 -11.11
N LEU A 120 -8.35 5.11 -11.37
CA LEU A 120 -7.43 4.86 -12.47
C LEU A 120 -8.29 4.72 -13.72
N TYR A 121 -8.11 5.60 -14.71
CA TYR A 121 -8.83 5.51 -15.98
C TYR A 121 -7.86 5.17 -17.11
N ILE A 122 -8.37 4.53 -18.16
CA ILE A 122 -7.57 4.17 -19.33
C ILE A 122 -7.74 5.31 -20.33
N GLU A 123 -6.63 5.94 -20.72
CA GLU A 123 -6.61 6.89 -21.83
C GLU A 123 -6.23 6.15 -23.11
N GLY A 124 -6.99 6.40 -24.16
CA GLY A 124 -6.73 5.83 -25.48
C GLY A 124 -5.66 6.61 -26.22
N PRO A 125 -5.08 6.01 -27.27
CA PRO A 125 -4.06 6.67 -28.09
C PRO A 125 -4.59 8.01 -28.64
N GLU A 126 -3.73 9.03 -28.63
CA GLU A 126 -4.02 10.29 -29.34
C GLU A 126 -4.15 10.04 -30.86
N GLU A 127 -4.90 10.90 -31.58
CA GLU A 127 -5.06 10.77 -33.03
C GLU A 127 -3.70 10.74 -33.74
N GLY A 128 -3.30 9.54 -34.20
CA GLY A 128 -2.05 9.31 -34.91
C GLY A 128 -1.06 8.36 -34.21
N GLU A 129 -1.35 7.88 -33.00
CA GLU A 129 -0.59 6.84 -32.31
C GLU A 129 -1.11 5.42 -32.61
N GLU A 130 -0.29 4.39 -32.35
CA GLU A 130 -0.65 3.00 -32.64
C GLU A 130 -1.83 2.53 -31.77
N GLU A 131 -2.70 1.67 -32.30
CA GLU A 131 -3.92 1.17 -31.59
C GLU A 131 -3.64 0.48 -30.24
N ASP A 132 -2.38 0.12 -29.98
CA ASP A 132 -1.91 -0.55 -28.76
C ASP A 132 -1.36 0.41 -27.67
N ASP A 133 -1.40 1.74 -27.86
CA ASP A 133 -0.92 2.74 -26.87
C ASP A 133 -2.01 3.14 -25.83
N TRP A 134 -2.78 2.17 -25.34
CA TRP A 134 -3.65 2.39 -24.18
C TRP A 134 -2.82 2.46 -22.90
N VAL A 135 -2.85 3.61 -22.21
CA VAL A 135 -2.07 3.83 -20.98
C VAL A 135 -3.01 3.99 -19.80
N GLN A 136 -2.65 3.37 -18.68
CA GLN A 136 -3.34 3.59 -17.42
C GLN A 136 -2.94 4.97 -16.88
N VAL A 137 -3.90 5.89 -16.81
CA VAL A 137 -3.66 7.22 -16.26
C VAL A 137 -3.96 7.20 -14.78
N GLU A 138 -2.96 7.66 -14.02
CA GLU A 138 -3.05 7.77 -12.57
C GLU A 138 -3.60 9.14 -12.17
N ALA A 139 -4.46 9.16 -11.16
CA ALA A 139 -4.91 10.42 -10.59
C ALA A 139 -3.72 11.25 -10.11
N GLN A 140 -3.72 12.55 -10.38
CA GLN A 140 -2.61 13.45 -10.09
C GLN A 140 -2.13 13.36 -8.64
N ASP A 141 -3.06 13.29 -7.68
CA ASP A 141 -2.74 13.14 -6.25
C ASP A 141 -1.84 11.93 -5.94
N LEU A 142 -1.94 10.85 -6.72
CA LEU A 142 -1.10 9.67 -6.56
C LEU A 142 0.30 9.87 -7.14
N LEU A 143 0.38 10.52 -8.30
CA LEU A 143 1.66 10.88 -8.92
C LEU A 143 2.43 11.84 -8.03
N ASP A 144 1.73 12.85 -7.49
CA ASP A 144 2.28 13.79 -6.51
C ASP A 144 2.75 13.06 -5.24
N LEU A 145 2.01 12.04 -4.80
CA LEU A 145 2.42 11.20 -3.67
C LEU A 145 3.67 10.37 -4.00
N LYS A 146 3.74 9.78 -5.20
CA LYS A 146 4.91 9.02 -5.68
C LYS A 146 6.14 9.91 -5.71
N GLU A 147 6.03 11.12 -6.26
CA GLU A 147 7.12 12.09 -6.35
C GLU A 147 7.57 12.56 -4.96
N LYS A 148 6.62 12.89 -4.08
CA LYS A 148 6.91 13.51 -2.78
C LYS A 148 7.30 12.52 -1.69
N TYR A 149 6.77 11.30 -1.71
CA TYR A 149 6.91 10.33 -0.61
C TYR A 149 7.49 8.99 -1.07
N GLY A 150 7.66 8.79 -2.38
CA GLY A 150 8.36 7.64 -2.97
C GLY A 150 7.47 6.46 -3.36
N ASP A 151 8.07 5.53 -4.10
CA ASP A 151 7.40 4.37 -4.71
C ASP A 151 6.78 3.39 -3.71
N GLU A 152 7.37 3.27 -2.52
CA GLU A 152 6.94 2.28 -1.53
C GLU A 152 5.53 2.61 -1.00
N LEU A 153 5.31 3.87 -0.61
CA LEU A 153 4.01 4.33 -0.14
C LEU A 153 2.98 4.30 -1.27
N TYR A 154 3.38 4.76 -2.46
CA TYR A 154 2.59 4.71 -3.68
C TYR A 154 2.09 3.28 -4.00
N LYS A 155 2.97 2.27 -3.99
CA LYS A 155 2.63 0.87 -4.25
C LYS A 155 1.69 0.31 -3.17
N ALA A 156 1.93 0.64 -1.91
CA ALA A 156 1.08 0.21 -0.80
C ALA A 156 -0.36 0.72 -0.95
N ILE A 157 -0.54 1.98 -1.38
CA ILE A 157 -1.86 2.56 -1.65
C ILE A 157 -2.55 1.86 -2.82
N LYS A 158 -1.85 1.60 -3.93
CA LYS A 158 -2.42 0.88 -5.09
C LYS A 158 -2.89 -0.54 -4.73
N ILE A 159 -2.11 -1.27 -3.94
CA ILE A 159 -2.49 -2.60 -3.43
C ILE A 159 -3.69 -2.48 -2.50
N ALA A 160 -3.65 -1.53 -1.57
CA ALA A 160 -4.71 -1.35 -0.60
C ALA A 160 -6.06 -1.04 -1.25
N TRP A 161 -6.03 -0.18 -2.28
CA TRP A 161 -7.21 0.13 -3.08
C TRP A 161 -7.78 -1.12 -3.77
N THR A 162 -6.91 -1.89 -4.42
CA THR A 162 -7.33 -3.12 -5.12
C THR A 162 -7.94 -4.14 -4.14
N GLU A 163 -7.35 -4.33 -2.95
CA GLU A 163 -7.92 -5.22 -1.93
C GLU A 163 -9.29 -4.72 -1.43
N SER A 164 -9.46 -3.41 -1.25
CA SER A 164 -10.73 -2.78 -0.85
C SER A 164 -11.83 -3.02 -1.89
N GLN A 165 -11.51 -2.84 -3.18
CA GLN A 165 -12.44 -3.11 -4.29
C GLN A 165 -12.83 -4.57 -4.39
N GLU A 166 -11.87 -5.49 -4.31
CA GLU A 166 -12.14 -6.91 -4.41
C GLU A 166 -12.91 -7.44 -3.19
N SER A 167 -12.67 -6.89 -1.99
CA SER A 167 -13.51 -7.15 -0.81
C SER A 167 -14.94 -6.69 -1.01
N THR A 168 -15.15 -5.48 -1.51
CA THR A 168 -16.49 -4.94 -1.80
C THR A 168 -17.21 -5.80 -2.85
N ARG A 169 -16.51 -6.19 -3.92
CA ARG A 169 -17.05 -7.02 -5.01
C ARG A 169 -17.46 -8.42 -4.55
N THR A 170 -16.69 -9.03 -3.67
CA THR A 170 -16.88 -10.45 -3.28
C THR A 170 -17.63 -10.64 -1.95
N GLY A 171 -17.69 -9.59 -1.10
CA GLY A 171 -18.19 -9.68 0.27
C GLY A 171 -17.25 -10.41 1.23
N VAL A 172 -16.03 -10.73 0.80
CA VAL A 172 -15.06 -11.48 1.63
C VAL A 172 -14.35 -10.53 2.60
N HIS A 173 -14.39 -10.86 3.88
CA HIS A 173 -13.58 -10.26 4.94
C HIS A 173 -12.41 -11.15 5.28
N LEU A 174 -11.19 -10.64 5.34
CA LEU A 174 -10.00 -11.48 5.56
C LEU A 174 -9.84 -11.82 7.06
N LYS A 175 -9.25 -12.99 7.33
CA LYS A 175 -8.89 -13.42 8.68
C LYS A 175 -7.92 -12.44 9.37
N PRO A 176 -7.99 -12.30 10.71
CA PRO A 176 -7.16 -11.37 11.48
C PRO A 176 -5.65 -11.46 11.18
N TRP A 177 -4.97 -10.33 11.16
CA TRP A 177 -3.52 -10.24 10.91
C TRP A 177 -2.84 -9.35 11.94
N ASP A 178 -1.69 -9.80 12.43
CA ASP A 178 -0.79 -9.01 13.26
C ASP A 178 0.18 -8.27 12.34
N TYR A 179 -0.10 -6.98 12.12
CA TYR A 179 0.69 -6.13 11.23
C TYR A 179 2.07 -5.80 11.80
N ASP A 180 2.22 -5.74 13.13
CA ASP A 180 3.52 -5.49 13.78
C ASP A 180 4.41 -6.73 13.68
N ALA A 181 3.82 -7.91 13.80
CA ALA A 181 4.55 -9.17 13.76
C ALA A 181 4.65 -9.80 12.37
N GLY A 182 3.98 -9.23 11.36
CA GLY A 182 4.01 -9.69 9.97
C GLY A 182 3.46 -11.11 9.80
N ARG A 183 2.52 -11.54 10.63
CA ARG A 183 1.95 -12.90 10.59
C ARG A 183 0.46 -12.90 10.96
N GLU A 184 -0.21 -14.02 10.71
CA GLU A 184 -1.58 -14.22 11.18
C GLU A 184 -1.66 -14.04 12.69
N ASN A 185 -2.67 -13.30 13.15
CA ASN A 185 -2.87 -13.11 14.58
C ASN A 185 -3.49 -14.37 15.17
N ILE A 186 -2.63 -15.30 15.58
CA ILE A 186 -3.03 -16.43 16.41
C ILE A 186 -3.11 -15.87 17.83
N ASN A 187 -4.29 -15.38 18.24
CA ASN A 187 -4.54 -15.07 19.64
C ASN A 187 -4.31 -16.34 20.47
N ARG A 188 -3.08 -16.52 20.97
CA ARG A 188 -2.81 -17.38 22.11
C ARG A 188 -3.44 -16.64 23.28
N ALA A 189 -4.72 -16.91 23.53
CA ALA A 189 -5.31 -16.64 24.83
C ALA A 189 -4.30 -17.16 25.86
N THR A 190 -3.66 -16.22 26.54
CA THR A 190 -2.74 -16.52 27.61
C THR A 190 -3.55 -17.32 28.62
N CYS A 191 -3.22 -18.60 28.72
CA CYS A 191 -3.50 -19.36 29.92
C CYS A 191 -2.58 -18.76 31.00
N SER A 192 -2.87 -17.54 31.45
CA SER A 192 -2.47 -17.06 32.75
C SER A 192 -3.33 -17.83 33.73
N THR A 193 -2.91 -19.06 34.02
CA THR A 193 -3.28 -19.74 35.25
C THR A 193 -2.80 -18.82 36.35
N SER A 194 -3.69 -17.96 36.83
CA SER A 194 -3.52 -17.24 38.07
C SER A 194 -3.14 -18.30 39.09
N ARG A 195 -1.89 -18.27 39.58
CA ARG A 195 -1.58 -18.87 40.86
C ARG A 195 -2.52 -18.17 41.84
N ALA A 196 -3.61 -18.85 42.18
CA ALA A 196 -4.46 -18.43 43.26
C ALA A 196 -3.59 -18.45 44.51
N ASP A 197 -3.31 -17.27 45.06
CA ASP A 197 -2.78 -17.18 46.41
C ASP A 197 -3.79 -17.85 47.36
N PRO A 198 -3.33 -18.71 48.28
CA PRO A 198 -4.23 -19.38 49.19
C PRO A 198 -4.90 -18.37 50.14
N VAL A 199 -6.23 -18.39 50.17
CA VAL A 199 -7.08 -17.59 51.05
C VAL A 199 -6.69 -17.84 52.52
N PRO A 200 -6.50 -16.80 53.36
CA PRO A 200 -6.26 -16.99 54.78
C PRO A 200 -7.50 -17.57 55.47
N ARG A 201 -7.34 -18.71 56.16
CA ARG A 201 -8.34 -19.21 57.10
C ARG A 201 -8.45 -18.23 58.27
N TYR A 202 -9.60 -17.59 58.42
CA TYR A 202 -9.99 -17.03 59.71
C TYR A 202 -10.47 -18.18 60.60
N GLU A 203 -9.71 -18.50 61.63
CA GLU A 203 -10.17 -19.32 62.75
C GLU A 203 -11.21 -18.53 63.54
N ASN A 204 -12.43 -19.05 63.61
CA ASN A 204 -13.46 -18.57 64.53
C ASN A 204 -13.13 -19.03 65.95
N GLN A 205 -13.45 -18.15 66.90
CA GLN A 205 -13.38 -18.31 68.36
C GLN A 205 -13.92 -19.64 68.88
#